data_AF-A0A2R3IYW0-F1
#
_entry.id   AF-A0A2R3IYW0-F1
#
_cell.length_a   1.000
_cell.length_b   1.000
_cell.length_c   1.000
_cell.angle_alpha   90.00
_cell.angle_beta   90.00
_cell.angle_gamma   90.00
#
_symmetry.space_group_name_H-M   'P 1'
#
loop_
_entity.id
_entity.type
_entity.pdbx_description
1 polymer ?
#
loop_
_entity_poly.entity_id
_entity_poly.type
_entity_poly.pdbx_seq_one_letter_code
_entity_poly.pdbx_strand_id
1 'polypeptide(L)'
;MCSWCWGIEPVVGELVAFCAAEGIGFALTVGGLRAGGGDPWNADFIEFLRAEWRRIGEVTGQPFGFTLLDAPYFDYDTEPACRAVVCAQILGADSADPSARRFFSAVQRRFYVEGRDPKETSFYADLCEEAGLDFGAFRSLFLSAEARQATQAAFLRCRQWGVRAFPTLAVERRGELLLLAAGFTTREQVLSRLRRGLAG
;
A
#
# COMPACT_ATOMS: atom_id res chain seq x y z
N MET A 1 -1.74 -2.51 4.74
CA MET A 1 -3.07 -2.69 5.37
C MET A 1 -3.67 -1.36 5.85
N CYS A 2 -3.69 -0.36 4.97
CA CYS A 2 -4.47 0.88 5.11
C CYS A 2 -5.74 0.73 4.26
N SER A 3 -6.93 0.73 4.87
CA SER A 3 -8.18 0.41 4.18
C SER A 3 -8.56 1.48 3.16
N TRP A 4 -8.34 2.76 3.46
CA TRP A 4 -8.51 3.85 2.49
C TRP A 4 -7.51 3.80 1.32
N CYS A 5 -6.32 3.23 1.54
CA CYS A 5 -5.36 3.01 0.47
C CYS A 5 -5.83 1.91 -0.50
N TRP A 6 -6.58 0.91 0.00
CA TRP A 6 -7.26 -0.06 -0.84
C TRP A 6 -8.46 0.57 -1.54
N GLY A 7 -9.23 1.39 -0.82
CA GLY A 7 -10.38 2.12 -1.34
C GLY A 7 -10.06 3.00 -2.56
N ILE A 8 -8.88 3.64 -2.58
CA ILE A 8 -8.48 4.48 -3.73
C ILE A 8 -7.62 3.75 -4.76
N GLU A 9 -7.39 2.44 -4.65
CA GLU A 9 -6.52 1.72 -5.59
C GLU A 9 -6.93 1.94 -7.07
N PRO A 10 -8.23 1.91 -7.44
CA PRO A 10 -8.64 2.21 -8.81
C PRO A 10 -8.27 3.62 -9.26
N VAL A 11 -8.45 4.63 -8.37
CA VAL A 11 -8.08 6.03 -8.63
C VAL A 11 -6.57 6.16 -8.85
N VAL A 12 -5.76 5.44 -8.07
CA VAL A 12 -4.30 5.43 -8.25
C VAL A 12 -3.94 4.76 -9.57
N GLY A 13 -4.58 3.65 -9.95
CA GLY A 13 -4.37 2.98 -11.23
C GLY A 13 -4.61 3.92 -12.42
N GLU A 14 -5.71 4.68 -12.40
CA GLU A 14 -6.02 5.68 -13.43
C GLU A 14 -5.04 6.85 -13.44
N LEU A 15 -4.62 7.31 -12.25
CA LEU A 15 -3.62 8.36 -12.12
C LEU A 15 -2.27 7.93 -12.70
N VAL A 16 -1.82 6.70 -12.43
CA VAL A 16 -0.57 6.15 -12.99
C VAL A 16 -0.65 6.08 -14.51
N ALA A 17 -1.78 5.63 -15.06
CA ALA A 17 -1.97 5.57 -16.51
C ALA A 17 -1.91 6.96 -17.16
N PHE A 18 -2.54 7.96 -16.53
CA PHE A 18 -2.44 9.35 -16.96
C PHE A 18 -1.00 9.88 -16.89
N CYS A 19 -0.32 9.67 -15.77
CA CYS A 19 1.08 10.10 -15.60
C CYS A 19 1.99 9.49 -16.67
N ALA A 20 1.85 8.20 -16.96
CA ALA A 20 2.63 7.52 -18.00
C ALA A 20 2.41 8.15 -19.39
N ALA A 21 1.16 8.52 -19.73
CA ALA A 21 0.85 9.18 -20.99
C ALA A 21 1.47 10.60 -21.10
N GLU A 22 1.64 11.28 -19.97
CA GLU A 22 2.26 12.61 -19.87
C GLU A 22 3.79 12.55 -19.63
N GLY A 23 4.40 11.37 -19.63
CA GLY A 23 5.84 11.20 -19.37
C GLY A 23 6.24 11.47 -17.91
N ILE A 24 5.31 11.37 -16.98
CA ILE A 24 5.52 11.56 -15.53
C ILE A 24 5.73 10.18 -14.89
N GLY A 25 6.87 10.01 -14.21
CA GLY A 25 7.17 8.78 -13.46
C GLY A 25 6.23 8.58 -12.27
N PHE A 26 6.05 7.33 -11.86
CA PHE A 26 5.29 6.97 -10.67
C PHE A 26 6.20 6.25 -9.68
N ALA A 27 6.17 6.63 -8.40
CA ALA A 27 6.91 5.96 -7.35
C ALA A 27 5.99 5.52 -6.21
N LEU A 28 6.14 4.27 -5.75
CA LEU A 28 5.46 3.75 -4.57
C LEU A 28 6.41 3.65 -3.38
N THR A 29 6.00 4.18 -2.23
CA THR A 29 6.68 4.00 -0.94
C THR A 29 5.73 3.43 0.11
N VAL A 30 6.27 2.73 1.09
CA VAL A 30 5.56 2.23 2.27
C VAL A 30 5.83 3.14 3.47
N GLY A 31 4.82 3.33 4.32
CA GLY A 31 4.91 4.27 5.44
C GLY A 31 4.58 3.73 6.83
N GLY A 32 4.20 2.46 6.95
CA GLY A 32 4.04 1.78 8.25
C GLY A 32 2.91 2.34 9.12
N LEU A 33 1.65 2.10 8.72
CA LEU A 33 0.47 2.63 9.41
C LEU A 33 0.39 2.21 10.90
N ARG A 34 0.66 0.93 11.17
CA ARG A 34 0.75 0.32 12.51
C ARG A 34 1.91 -0.67 12.51
N ALA A 35 3.11 -0.16 12.24
CA ALA A 35 4.31 -1.01 12.21
C ALA A 35 4.67 -1.43 13.63
N GLY A 36 4.80 -2.73 13.86
CA GLY A 36 4.89 -3.34 15.20
C GLY A 36 3.54 -3.61 15.87
N GLY A 37 2.42 -3.42 15.16
CA GLY A 37 1.07 -3.61 15.70
C GLY A 37 0.66 -2.51 16.68
N GLY A 38 0.02 -2.89 17.79
CA GLY A 38 -0.23 -2.02 18.95
C GLY A 38 -1.68 -1.96 19.41
N ASP A 39 -2.64 -2.09 18.50
CA ASP A 39 -4.07 -2.16 18.86
C ASP A 39 -4.43 -3.60 19.27
N PRO A 40 -5.04 -3.84 20.44
CA PRO A 40 -5.47 -5.16 20.84
C PRO A 40 -6.58 -5.69 19.93
N TRP A 41 -6.50 -6.97 19.56
CA TRP A 41 -7.56 -7.65 18.80
C TRP A 41 -8.76 -7.98 19.70
N ASN A 42 -9.59 -6.97 19.95
CA ASN A 42 -10.78 -7.06 20.80
C ASN A 42 -12.06 -6.71 20.03
N ALA A 43 -13.22 -6.87 20.67
CA ALA A 43 -14.52 -6.64 20.05
C ALA A 43 -14.67 -5.21 19.50
N ASP A 44 -14.20 -4.19 20.22
CA ASP A 44 -14.30 -2.79 19.80
C ASP A 44 -13.49 -2.52 18.53
N PHE A 45 -12.25 -3.04 18.46
CA PHE A 45 -11.40 -2.87 17.29
C PHE A 45 -11.94 -3.63 16.07
N ILE A 46 -12.48 -4.83 16.29
CA ILE A 46 -13.12 -5.63 15.24
C ILE A 46 -14.36 -4.91 14.68
N GLU A 47 -15.24 -4.40 15.54
CA GLU A 47 -16.43 -3.64 15.11
C GLU A 47 -16.05 -2.34 14.39
N PHE A 48 -15.03 -1.63 14.88
CA PHE A 48 -14.48 -0.47 14.18
C PHE A 48 -14.02 -0.82 12.76
N LEU A 49 -13.20 -1.89 12.60
CA LEU A 49 -12.74 -2.33 11.28
C LEU A 49 -13.90 -2.75 10.38
N ARG A 50 -14.90 -3.46 10.94
CA ARG A 50 -16.08 -3.90 10.19
C ARG A 50 -16.88 -2.72 9.65
N ALA A 51 -17.14 -1.72 10.50
CA ALA A 51 -17.84 -0.50 10.10
C ALA A 51 -17.04 0.29 9.05
N GLU A 52 -15.73 0.43 9.25
CA GLU A 52 -14.85 1.16 8.36
C GLU A 52 -14.76 0.50 6.98
N TRP A 53 -14.62 -0.83 6.92
CA TRP A 53 -14.55 -1.57 5.65
C TRP A 53 -15.88 -1.53 4.89
N ARG A 54 -17.02 -1.62 5.58
CA ARG A 54 -18.35 -1.42 4.95
C ARG A 54 -18.47 -0.03 4.34
N ARG A 55 -18.16 1.01 5.10
CA ARG A 55 -18.20 2.41 4.64
C ARG A 55 -17.31 2.61 3.42
N ILE A 56 -16.09 2.10 3.42
CA ILE A 56 -15.18 2.23 2.29
C ILE A 56 -15.73 1.50 1.07
N GLY A 57 -16.26 0.28 1.24
CA GLY A 57 -16.91 -0.46 0.16
C GLY A 57 -18.08 0.29 -0.46
N GLU A 58 -18.94 0.92 0.35
CA GLU A 58 -20.06 1.76 -0.11
C GLU A 58 -19.60 3.00 -0.87
N VAL A 59 -18.56 3.68 -0.39
CA VAL A 59 -18.04 4.93 -0.99
C VAL A 59 -17.25 4.67 -2.27
N THR A 60 -16.51 3.57 -2.33
CA THR A 60 -15.49 3.34 -3.37
C THR A 60 -15.82 2.20 -4.33
N GLY A 61 -16.78 1.34 -3.98
CA GLY A 61 -17.06 0.10 -4.70
C GLY A 61 -16.01 -1.00 -4.53
N GLN A 62 -14.93 -0.76 -3.77
CA GLN A 62 -13.91 -1.77 -3.54
C GLN A 62 -14.43 -2.93 -2.69
N PRO A 63 -14.11 -4.19 -3.05
CA PRO A 63 -14.61 -5.34 -2.33
C PRO A 63 -13.87 -5.51 -0.99
N PHE A 64 -14.62 -6.00 0.00
CA PHE A 64 -14.10 -6.44 1.29
C PHE A 64 -14.71 -7.79 1.66
N GLY A 65 -13.84 -8.72 2.05
CA GLY A 65 -14.19 -9.92 2.79
C GLY A 65 -14.07 -9.65 4.28
N PHE A 66 -14.93 -10.29 5.08
CA PHE A 66 -14.98 -10.07 6.53
C PHE A 66 -14.48 -11.27 7.34
N THR A 67 -13.99 -12.31 6.68
CA THR A 67 -13.56 -13.57 7.32
C THR A 67 -12.43 -13.38 8.33
N LEU A 68 -11.49 -12.46 8.07
CA LEU A 68 -10.42 -12.12 9.02
C LEU A 68 -10.99 -11.59 10.35
N LEU A 69 -12.10 -10.85 10.29
CA LEU A 69 -12.72 -10.22 11.47
C LEU A 69 -13.42 -11.24 12.37
N ASP A 70 -13.58 -12.47 11.91
CA ASP A 70 -14.15 -13.58 12.68
C ASP A 70 -13.06 -14.44 13.34
N ALA A 71 -11.77 -14.11 13.12
CA ALA A 71 -10.65 -14.80 13.73
C ALA A 71 -10.59 -14.54 15.26
N PRO A 72 -10.33 -15.57 16.09
CA PRO A 72 -10.23 -15.41 17.54
C PRO A 72 -9.06 -14.51 17.95
N TYR A 73 -8.03 -14.40 17.10
CA TYR A 73 -6.88 -13.55 17.30
C TYR A 73 -6.28 -13.16 15.95
N PHE A 74 -5.84 -11.91 15.84
CA PHE A 74 -5.01 -11.43 14.75
C PHE A 74 -4.11 -10.30 15.25
N ASP A 75 -2.81 -10.40 15.03
CA ASP A 75 -1.88 -9.30 15.33
C ASP A 75 -1.80 -8.36 14.13
N TYR A 76 -2.47 -7.21 14.24
CA TYR A 76 -2.59 -6.19 13.19
C TYR A 76 -1.30 -5.37 13.00
N ASP A 77 -0.16 -6.05 12.90
CA ASP A 77 1.12 -5.46 12.52
C ASP A 77 1.20 -5.30 11.00
N THR A 78 1.41 -4.05 10.57
CA THR A 78 1.51 -3.70 9.15
C THR A 78 2.93 -3.75 8.59
N GLU A 79 3.96 -3.93 9.42
CA GLU A 79 5.35 -3.98 8.98
C GLU A 79 5.62 -5.15 8.01
N PRO A 80 5.14 -6.39 8.25
CA PRO A 80 5.40 -7.51 7.36
C PRO A 80 4.85 -7.26 5.95
N ALA A 81 3.62 -6.75 5.83
CA ALA A 81 3.06 -6.37 4.53
C ALA A 81 3.86 -5.24 3.83
N CYS A 82 4.40 -4.29 4.59
CA CYS A 82 5.29 -3.26 4.04
C CYS A 82 6.62 -3.87 3.55
N ARG A 83 7.21 -4.77 4.35
CA ARG A 83 8.48 -5.42 4.04
C ARG A 83 8.37 -6.28 2.78
N ALA A 84 7.25 -6.95 2.56
CA ALA A 84 7.01 -7.70 1.33
C ALA A 84 7.10 -6.82 0.08
N VAL A 85 6.51 -5.62 0.12
CA VAL A 85 6.57 -4.66 -1.00
C VAL A 85 8.00 -4.19 -1.23
N VAL A 86 8.75 -3.91 -0.15
CA VAL A 86 10.18 -3.55 -0.24
C VAL A 86 11.02 -4.70 -0.82
N CYS A 87 10.74 -5.95 -0.43
CA CYS A 87 11.42 -7.12 -1.00
C CYS A 87 11.15 -7.26 -2.49
N ALA A 88 9.90 -7.09 -2.92
CA ALA A 88 9.54 -7.09 -4.33
C ALA A 88 10.30 -5.99 -5.10
N GLN A 89 10.41 -4.79 -4.52
CA GLN A 89 11.17 -3.68 -5.10
C GLN A 89 12.66 -3.99 -5.28
N ILE A 90 13.29 -4.60 -4.26
CA ILE A 90 14.69 -5.02 -4.32
C ILE A 90 14.91 -6.09 -5.40
N LEU A 91 13.95 -7.01 -5.57
CA LEU A 91 14.06 -8.15 -6.48
C LEU A 91 13.63 -7.86 -7.92
N GLY A 92 13.27 -6.62 -8.25
CA GLY A 92 13.03 -6.20 -9.63
C GLY A 92 11.63 -5.67 -9.93
N ALA A 93 10.72 -5.62 -8.95
CA ALA A 93 9.49 -4.83 -9.08
C ALA A 93 9.80 -3.36 -8.84
N ASP A 94 10.52 -2.72 -9.78
CA ASP A 94 11.04 -1.36 -9.62
C ASP A 94 9.96 -0.41 -9.07
N SER A 95 10.33 0.35 -8.04
CA SER A 95 9.49 1.40 -7.47
C SER A 95 9.00 2.40 -8.51
N ALA A 96 9.75 2.61 -9.60
CA ALA A 96 9.43 3.48 -10.73
C ALA A 96 8.53 2.83 -11.80
N ASP A 97 8.24 1.53 -11.68
CA ASP A 97 7.42 0.74 -12.61
C ASP A 97 6.03 0.45 -11.99
N PRO A 98 4.96 0.43 -12.80
CA PRO A 98 3.67 -0.18 -12.44
C PRO A 98 3.74 -1.56 -11.73
N SER A 99 4.83 -2.33 -11.84
CA SER A 99 5.02 -3.64 -11.20
C SER A 99 4.97 -3.57 -9.67
N ALA A 100 5.62 -2.60 -9.03
CA ALA A 100 5.55 -2.41 -7.58
C ALA A 100 4.10 -2.15 -7.11
N ARG A 101 3.35 -1.35 -7.88
CA ARG A 101 1.94 -1.05 -7.61
C ARG A 101 1.07 -2.30 -7.76
N ARG A 102 1.30 -3.11 -8.80
CA ARG A 102 0.57 -4.37 -9.02
C ARG A 102 0.78 -5.34 -7.86
N PHE A 103 2.03 -5.54 -7.44
CA PHE A 103 2.34 -6.39 -6.28
C PHE A 103 1.67 -5.85 -5.00
N PHE A 104 1.76 -4.55 -4.73
CA PHE A 104 1.10 -3.91 -3.60
C PHE A 104 -0.43 -4.12 -3.61
N SER A 105 -1.07 -3.93 -4.75
CA SER A 105 -2.51 -4.14 -4.95
C SER A 105 -2.91 -5.61 -4.73
N ALA A 106 -2.10 -6.56 -5.19
CA ALA A 106 -2.33 -7.98 -4.97
C ALA A 106 -2.21 -8.38 -3.49
N VAL A 107 -1.24 -7.82 -2.76
CA VAL A 107 -1.13 -7.97 -1.30
C VAL A 107 -2.37 -7.40 -0.61
N GLN A 108 -2.86 -6.23 -1.03
CA GLN A 108 -4.10 -5.67 -0.48
C GLN A 108 -5.30 -6.56 -0.73
N ARG A 109 -5.45 -7.10 -1.95
CA ARG A 109 -6.57 -7.99 -2.30
C ARG A 109 -6.58 -9.25 -1.44
N ARG A 110 -5.44 -9.94 -1.27
CA ARG A 110 -5.34 -11.13 -0.41
C ARG A 110 -5.70 -10.83 1.04
N PHE A 111 -5.32 -9.65 1.54
CA PHE A 111 -5.68 -9.24 2.89
C PHE A 111 -7.17 -8.87 3.00
N TYR A 112 -7.64 -7.90 2.21
CA TYR A 112 -8.97 -7.31 2.36
C TYR A 112 -10.11 -8.15 1.80
N VAL A 113 -9.86 -8.97 0.78
CA VAL A 113 -10.91 -9.78 0.13
C VAL A 113 -10.86 -11.22 0.62
N GLU A 114 -9.66 -11.79 0.73
CA GLU A 114 -9.50 -13.21 1.07
C GLU A 114 -9.26 -13.46 2.57
N GLY A 115 -8.98 -12.41 3.36
CA GLY A 115 -8.75 -12.53 4.80
C GLY A 115 -7.46 -13.28 5.15
N ARG A 116 -6.46 -13.26 4.26
CA ARG A 116 -5.17 -13.95 4.44
C ARG A 116 -4.22 -13.10 5.30
N ASP A 117 -3.42 -13.75 6.14
CA ASP A 117 -2.42 -13.09 7.00
C ASP A 117 -1.12 -12.79 6.23
N PRO A 118 -0.72 -11.52 6.05
CA PRO A 118 0.52 -11.14 5.38
C PRO A 118 1.80 -11.46 6.19
N LYS A 119 1.70 -11.99 7.41
CA LYS A 119 2.88 -12.47 8.16
C LYS A 119 3.39 -13.80 7.64
N GLU A 120 2.49 -14.61 7.09
CA GLU A 120 2.81 -15.94 6.58
C GLU A 120 3.58 -15.85 5.27
N THR A 121 4.77 -16.45 5.20
CA THR A 121 5.57 -16.37 3.95
C THR A 121 4.87 -16.99 2.74
N SER A 122 4.03 -18.00 2.96
CA SER A 122 3.22 -18.65 1.91
C SER A 122 2.19 -17.71 1.30
N PHE A 123 1.81 -16.63 2.00
CA PHE A 123 0.98 -15.55 1.46
C PHE A 123 1.53 -14.99 0.16
N TYR A 124 2.85 -15.04 -0.05
CA TYR A 124 3.51 -14.36 -1.15
C TYR A 124 3.91 -15.27 -2.32
N ALA A 125 3.72 -16.59 -2.22
CA ALA A 125 4.21 -17.54 -3.23
C ALA A 125 3.67 -17.22 -4.64
N ASP A 126 2.36 -17.29 -4.82
CA ASP A 126 1.73 -17.02 -6.13
C ASP A 126 1.88 -15.54 -6.52
N LEU A 127 1.94 -14.62 -5.55
CA LEU A 127 2.17 -13.19 -5.83
C LEU A 127 3.56 -12.94 -6.42
N CYS A 128 4.56 -13.71 -6.00
CA CYS A 128 5.90 -13.65 -6.56
C CYS A 128 5.89 -14.23 -7.99
N GLU A 129 5.22 -15.37 -8.20
CA GLU A 129 5.08 -15.98 -9.52
C GLU A 129 4.41 -15.02 -10.52
N GLU A 130 3.28 -14.42 -10.16
CA GLU A 130 2.56 -13.42 -10.97
C GLU A 130 3.41 -12.18 -11.29
N ALA A 131 4.31 -11.81 -10.37
CA ALA A 131 5.22 -10.69 -10.53
C ALA A 131 6.54 -11.06 -11.22
N GLY A 132 6.75 -12.32 -11.60
CA GLY A 132 8.00 -12.81 -12.20
C GLY A 132 9.19 -12.82 -11.23
N LEU A 133 8.94 -12.93 -9.92
CA LEU A 133 9.95 -12.94 -8.86
C LEU A 133 10.22 -14.38 -8.40
N ASP A 134 11.49 -14.70 -8.14
CA ASP A 134 11.84 -15.98 -7.52
C ASP A 134 11.38 -16.01 -6.06
N PHE A 135 10.43 -16.91 -5.75
CA PHE A 135 9.88 -17.00 -4.40
C PHE A 135 10.93 -17.44 -3.36
N GLY A 136 11.92 -18.24 -3.74
CA GLY A 136 13.01 -18.64 -2.86
C GLY A 136 13.85 -17.46 -2.38
N ALA A 137 14.25 -16.60 -3.31
CA ALA A 137 14.96 -15.34 -3.09
C ALA A 137 14.09 -14.37 -2.30
N PHE A 138 12.81 -14.21 -2.68
CA PHE A 138 11.84 -13.38 -1.95
C PHE A 138 11.73 -13.81 -0.50
N ARG A 139 11.50 -15.09 -0.23
CA ARG A 139 11.36 -15.62 1.13
C ARG A 139 12.63 -15.38 1.95
N SER A 140 13.80 -15.64 1.35
CA SER A 140 15.09 -15.44 2.01
C SER A 140 15.31 -13.96 2.37
N LEU A 141 15.02 -13.05 1.44
CA LEU A 141 15.11 -11.61 1.65
C LEU A 141 14.08 -11.13 2.68
N PHE A 142 12.82 -11.57 2.59
CA PHE A 142 11.74 -11.21 3.52
C PHE A 142 12.07 -11.55 4.97
N LEU A 143 12.82 -12.63 5.22
CA LEU A 143 13.24 -13.05 6.55
C LEU A 143 14.55 -12.38 7.01
N SER A 144 15.23 -11.62 6.15
CA SER A 144 16.53 -11.02 6.42
C SER A 144 16.47 -9.77 7.31
N ALA A 145 17.59 -9.43 7.94
CA ALA A 145 17.76 -8.15 8.64
C ALA A 145 17.82 -6.97 7.65
N GLU A 146 18.37 -7.20 6.45
CA GLU A 146 18.46 -6.22 5.37
C GLU A 146 17.09 -5.68 4.96
N ALA A 147 16.12 -6.57 4.69
CA ALA A 147 14.78 -6.15 4.30
C ALA A 147 14.06 -5.38 5.43
N ARG A 148 14.30 -5.75 6.70
CA ARG A 148 13.80 -4.99 7.86
C ARG A 148 14.36 -3.57 7.90
N GLN A 149 15.68 -3.44 7.71
CA GLN A 149 16.36 -2.13 7.70
C GLN A 149 15.88 -1.27 6.52
N ALA A 150 15.78 -1.84 5.32
CA ALA A 150 15.26 -1.15 4.14
C ALA A 150 13.82 -0.66 4.36
N THR A 151 12.98 -1.47 4.99
CA THR A 151 11.60 -1.11 5.35
C THR A 151 11.55 0.05 6.34
N GLN A 152 12.39 0.03 7.37
CA GLN A 152 12.50 1.15 8.31
C GLN A 152 13.01 2.43 7.66
N ALA A 153 13.96 2.32 6.71
CA ALA A 153 14.43 3.46 5.92
C ALA A 153 13.32 4.06 5.05
N ALA A 154 12.44 3.24 4.46
CA ALA A 154 11.27 3.71 3.72
C ALA A 154 10.29 4.48 4.63
N PHE A 155 10.04 3.99 5.86
CA PHE A 155 9.20 4.69 6.83
C PHE A 155 9.79 6.04 7.25
N LEU A 156 11.11 6.09 7.48
CA LEU A 156 11.81 7.34 7.79
C LEU A 156 11.69 8.35 6.64
N ARG A 157 11.87 7.90 5.40
CA ARG A 157 11.72 8.74 4.20
C ARG A 157 10.32 9.33 4.07
N CYS A 158 9.28 8.51 4.26
CA CYS A 158 7.89 8.99 4.30
C CYS A 158 7.70 10.12 5.33
N ARG A 159 8.27 9.96 6.53
CA ARG A 159 8.19 10.98 7.59
C ARG A 159 8.93 12.26 7.22
N GLN A 160 10.11 12.14 6.61
CA GLN A 160 10.93 13.27 6.13
C GLN A 160 10.22 14.06 5.02
N TRP A 161 9.45 13.40 4.16
CA TRP A 161 8.57 14.05 3.18
C TRP A 161 7.33 14.73 3.78
N GLY A 162 7.20 14.76 5.11
CA GLY A 162 6.06 15.41 5.76
C GLY A 162 4.77 14.60 5.73
N VAL A 163 4.80 13.34 5.28
CA VAL A 163 3.61 12.47 5.27
C VAL A 163 3.20 12.15 6.70
N ARG A 164 1.89 12.34 7.00
CA ARG A 164 1.29 12.09 8.33
C ARG A 164 0.02 11.23 8.27
N ALA A 165 -0.50 10.97 7.08
CA ALA A 165 -1.71 10.19 6.87
C ALA A 165 -1.58 9.34 5.61
N PHE A 166 -2.37 8.27 5.53
CA PHE A 166 -2.42 7.39 4.38
C PHE A 166 -3.86 7.25 3.87
N PRO A 167 -4.06 7.15 2.54
CA PRO A 167 -3.05 7.33 1.49
C PRO A 167 -2.60 8.79 1.38
N THR A 168 -1.37 9.03 0.92
CA THR A 168 -0.90 10.36 0.52
C THR A 168 -0.41 10.28 -0.92
N LEU A 169 -0.87 11.22 -1.75
CA LEU A 169 -0.43 11.37 -3.13
C LEU A 169 0.26 12.73 -3.24
N ALA A 170 1.45 12.76 -3.83
CA ALA A 170 2.24 13.95 -4.08
C ALA A 170 2.92 13.86 -5.45
N VAL A 171 3.26 15.01 -6.02
CA VAL A 171 4.08 15.10 -7.23
C VAL A 171 5.38 15.83 -6.88
N GLU A 172 6.50 15.28 -7.33
CA GLU A 172 7.80 15.96 -7.23
C GLU A 172 8.04 16.80 -8.48
N ARG A 173 8.38 18.08 -8.30
CA ARG A 173 8.75 18.99 -9.38
C ARG A 173 9.93 19.84 -8.92
N ARG A 174 11.05 19.75 -9.66
CA ARG A 174 12.29 20.50 -9.36
C ARG A 174 12.82 20.30 -7.93
N GLY A 175 12.67 19.08 -7.40
CA GLY A 175 13.08 18.72 -6.04
C GLY A 175 12.09 19.13 -4.93
N GLU A 176 10.96 19.73 -5.28
CA GLU A 176 9.89 20.08 -4.33
C GLU A 176 8.72 19.10 -4.44
N LEU A 177 8.23 18.62 -3.29
CA LEU A 177 7.04 17.77 -3.21
C LEU A 177 5.78 18.63 -3.03
N LEU A 178 4.88 18.55 -4.00
CA LEU A 178 3.56 19.19 -3.96
C LEU A 178 2.50 18.16 -3.58
N LEU A 179 1.77 18.40 -2.49
CA LEU A 179 0.71 17.52 -2.02
C LEU A 179 -0.51 17.57 -2.96
N LEU A 180 -0.94 16.41 -3.45
CA LEU A 180 -2.14 16.24 -4.27
C LEU A 180 -3.33 15.73 -3.44
N ALA A 181 -3.09 14.85 -2.48
CA ALA A 181 -4.12 14.35 -1.58
C ALA A 181 -3.50 13.80 -0.29
N ALA A 182 -4.21 13.96 0.82
CA ALA A 182 -3.98 13.26 2.08
C ALA A 182 -5.32 12.66 2.54
N GLY A 183 -5.48 11.35 2.34
CA GLY A 183 -6.74 10.63 2.51
C GLY A 183 -7.46 10.32 1.19
N PHE A 184 -8.73 9.96 1.30
CA PHE A 184 -9.59 9.66 0.15
C PHE A 184 -9.68 10.83 -0.83
N THR A 185 -9.65 10.52 -2.13
CA THR A 185 -9.83 11.50 -3.21
C THR A 185 -10.43 10.81 -4.43
N THR A 186 -11.17 11.55 -5.25
CA THR A 186 -11.65 11.05 -6.55
C THR A 186 -10.62 11.32 -7.66
N ARG A 187 -10.79 10.63 -8.79
CA ARG A 187 -10.00 10.83 -10.01
C ARG A 187 -9.99 12.29 -10.46
N GLU A 188 -11.16 12.94 -10.50
CA GLU A 188 -11.32 14.31 -10.97
C GLU A 188 -10.54 15.28 -10.08
N GLN A 189 -10.63 15.09 -8.76
CA GLN A 189 -9.95 15.93 -7.78
C GLN A 189 -8.43 15.81 -7.89
N VAL A 190 -7.90 14.59 -7.95
CA VAL A 190 -6.45 14.38 -7.99
C VAL A 190 -5.85 14.84 -9.33
N LEU A 191 -6.51 14.57 -10.46
CA LEU A 191 -6.05 15.03 -11.78
C LEU A 191 -6.11 16.55 -11.90
N SER A 192 -7.15 17.19 -11.36
CA SER A 192 -7.26 18.65 -11.32
C SER A 192 -6.11 19.29 -10.52
N ARG A 193 -5.73 18.71 -9.38
CA ARG A 193 -4.58 19.19 -8.59
C ARG A 193 -3.26 18.92 -9.30
N LEU A 194 -3.08 17.74 -9.89
CA LEU A 194 -1.87 17.39 -10.65
C LEU A 194 -1.64 18.38 -11.80
N ARG A 195 -2.65 18.62 -12.64
CA ARG A 195 -2.55 19.56 -13.76
C ARG A 195 -2.17 20.97 -13.31
N ARG A 196 -2.74 21.45 -12.19
CA ARG A 196 -2.36 22.75 -11.62
C ARG A 196 -0.92 22.77 -11.12
N GLY A 197 -0.46 21.70 -10.47
CA GLY A 197 0.92 21.56 -9.99
C GLY A 197 1.97 21.44 -11.10
N LEU A 198 1.57 21.02 -12.31
CA LEU A 198 2.45 20.98 -13.48
C LEU A 198 2.53 22.33 -14.20
N ALA A 199 1.43 23.10 -14.19
CA ALA A 199 1.30 24.35 -14.93
C ALA A 199 2.04 25.55 -14.32
N GLY A 200 2.19 25.61 -12.99
CA GLY A 200 3.01 26.62 -12.30
C GLY A 200 4.36 26.04 -12.01
#